data_AF-A0A1W9LJ39-F1
#
_entry.id   AF-A0A1W9LJ39-F1
#
_cell.length_a   1.000
_cell.length_b   1.000
_cell.length_c   1.000
_cell.angle_alpha   90.00
_cell.angle_beta   90.00
_cell.angle_gamma   90.00
#
_symmetry.space_group_name_H-M   'P 1'
#
loop_
_entity.id
_entity.type
_entity.pdbx_description
1 polymer ?
#
loop_
_entity_poly.entity_id
_entity_poly.type
_entity_poly.pdbx_seq_one_letter_code
_entity_poly.pdbx_strand_id
1 'polypeptide(L)'
;MSENFFRNKEEELQRLTQEIAELKSAMKDMASSLTRIERHVKRSFGIPPKGQSSERTSPRQKSTVSKKEEPTITAEDALRLFDELSESWGKQDPNIIDGKLQEMTIPNLKLIAHELGLTFKGKPSKKILCSGIMGRLNERSMLSKNVNITSPMTEVKKD
;
A
#
# COMPACT_ATOMS: atom_id res chain seq x y z
N MET A 1 16.52 12.74 43.27
CA MET A 1 15.13 13.02 43.69
C MET A 1 14.28 13.02 42.43
N SER A 2 13.27 12.17 42.40
CA SER A 2 12.50 11.81 41.21
C SER A 2 11.34 12.78 41.00
N GLU A 3 11.44 13.67 40.02
CA GLU A 3 10.33 14.56 39.62
C GLU A 3 9.33 13.78 38.74
N ASN A 4 8.42 13.06 39.39
CA ASN A 4 7.17 12.63 38.76
C ASN A 4 6.14 13.76 38.95
N PHE A 5 6.27 14.82 38.16
CA PHE A 5 5.21 15.81 38.00
C PHE A 5 4.08 15.13 37.23
N PHE A 6 2.94 14.93 37.89
CA PHE A 6 1.76 14.27 37.34
C PHE A 6 1.47 14.76 35.92
N ARG A 7 1.73 13.90 34.92
CA ARG A 7 1.16 14.03 33.58
C ARG A 7 -0.35 14.02 33.73
N ASN A 8 -1.05 14.94 33.09
CA ASN A 8 -2.51 14.91 33.05
C ASN A 8 -2.92 13.56 32.44
N LYS A 9 -3.77 12.79 33.14
CA LYS A 9 -4.24 11.48 32.68
C LYS A 9 -4.82 11.54 31.27
N GLU A 10 -5.42 12.68 30.90
CA GLU A 10 -6.00 12.90 29.59
C GLU A 10 -4.94 13.08 28.50
N GLU A 11 -3.85 13.82 28.78
CA GLU A 11 -2.72 13.99 27.86
C GLU A 11 -1.96 12.69 27.66
N GLU A 12 -1.75 11.92 28.73
CA GLU A 12 -1.10 10.61 28.66
C GLU A 12 -1.95 9.61 27.88
N LEU A 13 -3.28 9.61 28.07
CA LEU A 13 -4.20 8.78 27.29
C LEU A 13 -4.20 9.14 25.81
N GLN A 14 -4.21 10.44 25.47
CA GLN A 14 -4.15 10.91 24.08
C GLN A 14 -2.83 10.46 23.42
N ARG A 15 -1.71 10.63 24.11
CA ARG A 15 -0.40 10.21 23.62
C ARG A 15 -0.35 8.69 23.40
N LEU A 16 -0.79 7.89 24.37
CA LEU A 16 -0.82 6.43 24.22
C LEU A 16 -1.75 5.98 23.09
N THR A 17 -2.87 6.66 22.90
CA THR A 17 -3.79 6.37 21.79
C THR A 17 -3.13 6.67 20.44
N GLN A 18 -2.39 7.76 20.35
CA GLN A 18 -1.61 8.12 19.16
C GLN A 18 -0.49 7.09 18.88
N GLU A 19 0.27 6.70 19.91
CA GLU A 19 1.30 5.65 19.79
C GLU A 19 0.71 4.31 19.32
N ILE A 20 -0.47 3.93 19.83
CA ILE A 20 -1.20 2.73 19.37
C ILE A 20 -1.62 2.85 17.90
N ALA A 21 -2.09 4.04 17.47
CA ALA A 21 -2.50 4.26 16.08
C ALA A 21 -1.30 4.14 15.12
N GLU A 22 -0.15 4.69 15.51
CA GLU A 22 1.10 4.61 14.74
C GLU A 22 1.60 3.16 14.64
N LEU A 23 1.63 2.42 15.76
CA LEU A 23 1.97 0.99 15.78
C LEU A 23 1.06 0.17 14.87
N LYS A 24 -0.26 0.42 14.91
CA LYS A 24 -1.22 -0.26 14.03
C LYS A 24 -0.97 0.05 12.56
N SER A 25 -0.61 1.30 12.22
CA SER A 25 -0.26 1.68 10.86
C SER A 25 0.98 0.93 10.38
N ALA A 26 2.04 0.93 11.20
CA ALA A 26 3.28 0.22 10.89
C ALA A 26 3.06 -1.29 10.70
N MET A 27 2.25 -1.91 11.56
CA MET A 27 1.88 -3.33 11.41
C MET A 27 1.14 -3.62 10.10
N LYS A 28 0.23 -2.73 9.70
CA LYS A 28 -0.51 -2.86 8.44
C LYS A 28 0.41 -2.75 7.22
N ASP A 29 1.40 -1.87 7.28
CA ASP A 29 2.38 -1.70 6.21
C ASP A 29 3.35 -2.87 6.11
N MET A 30 3.80 -3.40 7.24
CA MET A 30 4.57 -4.65 7.28
C MET A 30 3.77 -5.81 6.69
N ALA A 31 2.50 -5.98 7.06
CA ALA A 31 1.64 -7.03 6.52
C ALA A 31 1.42 -6.88 4.99
N SER A 32 1.25 -5.63 4.52
CA SER A 32 1.12 -5.33 3.10
C SER A 32 2.40 -5.66 2.33
N SER A 33 3.55 -5.29 2.88
CA SER A 33 4.87 -5.56 2.31
C SER A 33 5.15 -7.05 2.24
N LEU A 34 4.86 -7.78 3.32
CA LEU A 34 4.97 -9.24 3.36
C LEU A 34 4.12 -9.89 2.28
N THR A 35 2.86 -9.47 2.15
CA THR A 35 1.95 -9.98 1.11
C THR A 35 2.50 -9.72 -0.29
N ARG A 36 3.10 -8.54 -0.53
CA ARG A 36 3.71 -8.20 -1.83
C ARG A 36 4.89 -9.11 -2.15
N ILE A 37 5.76 -9.34 -1.17
CA ILE A 37 6.91 -10.25 -1.30
C ILE A 37 6.42 -11.67 -1.58
N GLU A 38 5.46 -12.19 -0.83
CA GLU A 38 4.91 -13.53 -1.03
C GLU A 38 4.35 -13.71 -2.45
N ARG A 39 3.61 -12.71 -2.97
CA ARG A 39 3.10 -12.77 -4.34
C ARG A 39 4.21 -12.75 -5.37
N HIS A 40 5.22 -11.91 -5.19
CA HIS A 40 6.37 -11.85 -6.08
C HIS A 40 7.11 -13.19 -6.10
N VAL A 41 7.35 -13.79 -4.93
CA VAL A 41 7.99 -15.11 -4.83
C VAL A 41 7.15 -16.18 -5.53
N LYS A 42 5.83 -16.22 -5.30
CA LYS A 42 4.94 -17.19 -5.96
C LYS A 42 4.94 -17.04 -7.49
N ARG A 43 4.95 -15.80 -7.99
CA ARG A 43 4.95 -15.51 -9.44
C ARG A 43 6.31 -15.82 -10.08
N SER A 44 7.41 -15.32 -9.51
CA SER A 44 8.76 -15.45 -10.08
C SER A 44 9.31 -16.87 -9.98
N PHE A 45 8.91 -17.64 -8.98
CA PHE A 45 9.42 -19.00 -8.74
C PHE A 45 8.35 -20.08 -8.94
N GLY A 46 7.18 -19.73 -9.49
CA GLY A 46 6.13 -20.68 -9.84
C GLY A 46 5.61 -21.52 -8.67
N ILE A 47 5.68 -21.01 -7.42
CA ILE A 47 5.22 -21.74 -6.23
C ILE A 47 3.69 -21.72 -6.23
N PRO A 48 3.02 -22.86 -6.45
CA PRO A 48 1.57 -22.91 -6.43
C PRO A 48 1.07 -22.56 -5.02
N PRO A 49 -0.03 -21.81 -4.89
CA PRO A 49 -0.61 -21.52 -3.59
C PRO A 49 -0.97 -22.84 -2.88
N LYS A 50 -0.35 -23.11 -1.71
CA LYS A 50 -0.76 -24.23 -0.84
C LYS A 50 -2.26 -24.07 -0.55
N GLY A 51 -3.08 -24.93 -1.15
CA GLY A 51 -4.54 -24.90 -1.03
C GLY A 51 -5.30 -25.20 -2.32
N GLN A 52 -4.68 -25.16 -3.50
CA GLN A 52 -5.32 -25.67 -4.73
C GLN A 52 -5.02 -27.16 -4.91
N SER A 53 -5.60 -27.98 -4.04
CA SER A 53 -5.94 -29.34 -4.44
C SER A 53 -6.87 -29.25 -5.65
N SER A 54 -6.45 -29.92 -6.72
CA SER A 54 -7.21 -30.13 -7.93
C SER A 54 -8.55 -30.81 -7.61
N GLU A 55 -9.60 -30.03 -7.38
CA GLU A 55 -10.98 -30.50 -7.55
C GLU A 55 -11.67 -29.64 -8.61
N ARG A 56 -11.64 -30.17 -9.83
CA ARG A 56 -12.59 -29.86 -10.88
C ARG A 56 -13.99 -30.15 -10.36
N THR A 57 -14.77 -29.11 -10.02
CA THR A 57 -16.22 -29.26 -9.88
C THR A 57 -16.97 -28.12 -10.59
N SER A 58 -17.55 -28.52 -11.72
CA SER A 58 -18.80 -28.07 -12.34
C SER A 58 -18.94 -26.63 -12.88
N PRO A 59 -19.39 -26.45 -14.15
CA PRO A 59 -19.57 -25.14 -14.76
C PRO A 59 -20.88 -24.50 -14.25
N ARG A 60 -20.75 -23.47 -13.41
CA ARG A 60 -21.91 -22.65 -13.03
C ARG A 60 -22.36 -21.80 -14.22
N GLN A 61 -23.48 -22.20 -14.81
CA GLN A 61 -24.12 -21.51 -15.94
C GLN A 61 -24.55 -20.07 -15.58
N LYS A 62 -24.18 -19.16 -16.48
CA LYS A 62 -24.85 -17.91 -16.90
C LYS A 62 -25.45 -17.03 -15.79
N SER A 63 -24.66 -16.04 -15.38
CA SER A 63 -25.17 -14.66 -15.32
C SER A 63 -24.51 -13.88 -16.45
N THR A 64 -25.28 -12.99 -17.07
CA THR A 64 -24.97 -12.19 -18.24
C THR A 64 -23.50 -11.77 -18.33
N VAL A 65 -22.89 -12.07 -19.49
CA VAL A 65 -21.55 -11.61 -19.89
C VAL A 65 -21.61 -10.10 -20.06
N SER A 66 -21.62 -9.37 -18.95
CA SER A 66 -20.97 -8.08 -18.92
C SER A 66 -19.52 -8.39 -19.22
N LYS A 67 -19.01 -7.95 -20.38
CA LYS A 67 -17.58 -8.00 -20.68
C LYS A 67 -16.90 -7.40 -19.46
N LYS A 68 -16.33 -8.24 -18.59
CA LYS A 68 -15.44 -7.77 -17.53
C LYS A 68 -14.27 -7.22 -18.32
N GLU A 69 -14.23 -5.91 -18.47
CA GLU A 69 -13.08 -5.24 -19.05
C GLU A 69 -11.88 -5.72 -18.27
N GLU A 70 -10.99 -6.44 -18.97
CA GLU A 70 -9.75 -6.92 -18.40
C GLU A 70 -8.77 -5.75 -18.33
N PRO A 71 -7.85 -5.74 -17.37
CA PRO A 71 -6.78 -4.76 -17.34
C PRO A 71 -5.97 -4.85 -18.64
N THR A 72 -5.68 -3.70 -19.23
CA THR A 72 -4.86 -3.60 -20.45
C THR A 72 -3.36 -3.60 -20.13
N ILE A 73 -3.01 -3.57 -18.85
CA ILE A 73 -1.63 -3.52 -18.34
C ILE A 73 -1.33 -4.81 -17.56
N THR A 74 -0.05 -5.21 -17.56
CA THR A 74 0.40 -6.34 -16.74
C THR A 74 0.58 -5.92 -15.27
N ALA A 75 0.81 -6.89 -14.38
CA ALA A 75 1.08 -6.61 -12.98
C ALA A 75 2.42 -5.87 -12.79
N GLU A 76 3.42 -6.23 -13.61
CA GLU A 76 4.72 -5.58 -13.66
C GLU A 76 4.59 -4.12 -14.13
N ASP A 77 3.76 -3.87 -15.16
CA ASP A 77 3.46 -2.51 -15.62
C ASP A 77 2.72 -1.70 -14.56
N ALA A 78 1.78 -2.32 -13.82
CA ALA A 78 1.05 -1.64 -12.75
C ALA A 78 1.98 -1.16 -11.63
N LEU A 79 2.99 -1.96 -11.27
CA LEU A 79 4.01 -1.57 -10.30
C LEU A 79 4.93 -0.47 -10.86
N ARG A 80 5.37 -0.61 -12.12
CA ARG A 80 6.20 0.42 -12.79
C ARG A 80 5.48 1.77 -12.87
N LEU A 81 4.20 1.78 -13.26
CA LEU A 81 3.38 2.98 -13.27
C LEU A 81 3.31 3.62 -11.89
N PHE A 82 3.14 2.82 -10.83
CA PHE A 82 3.15 3.35 -9.47
C PHE A 82 4.51 3.95 -9.08
N ASP A 83 5.62 3.32 -9.48
CA ASP A 83 6.96 3.87 -9.25
C ASP A 83 7.15 5.22 -9.95
N GLU A 84 6.75 5.33 -11.23
CA GLU A 84 6.80 6.59 -12.01
C GLU A 84 5.95 7.71 -11.37
N LEU A 85 4.74 7.36 -10.91
CA LEU A 85 3.88 8.29 -10.19
C LEU A 85 4.51 8.72 -8.87
N SER A 86 5.19 7.81 -8.17
CA SER A 86 5.89 8.10 -6.92
C SER A 86 7.11 8.99 -7.10
N GLU A 87 7.84 8.87 -8.21
CA GLU A 87 8.98 9.76 -8.51
C GLU A 87 8.55 11.20 -8.84
N SER A 88 7.33 11.32 -9.39
CA SER A 88 6.67 12.59 -9.68
C SER A 88 5.97 13.17 -8.44
N TRP A 89 5.66 12.34 -7.45
CA TRP A 89 4.98 12.71 -6.22
C TRP A 89 5.83 13.65 -5.36
N GLY A 90 5.28 14.82 -5.01
CA GLY A 90 6.00 15.88 -4.30
C GLY A 90 6.78 16.85 -5.19
N LYS A 91 6.96 16.55 -6.48
CA LYS A 91 7.49 17.49 -7.49
C LYS A 91 6.37 18.15 -8.31
N GLN A 92 5.27 17.44 -8.52
CA GLN A 92 4.10 17.92 -9.26
C GLN A 92 2.92 18.19 -8.32
N ASP A 93 1.98 19.03 -8.77
CA ASP A 93 0.69 19.23 -8.12
C ASP A 93 -0.04 17.86 -8.02
N PRO A 94 -0.48 17.44 -6.82
CA PRO A 94 -1.28 16.23 -6.64
C PRO A 94 -2.49 16.12 -7.58
N ASN A 95 -3.08 17.24 -8.00
CA ASN A 95 -4.21 17.25 -8.93
C ASN A 95 -3.84 16.73 -10.33
N ILE A 96 -2.59 16.91 -10.78
CA ILE A 96 -2.12 16.38 -12.07
C ILE A 96 -2.03 14.85 -11.99
N ILE A 97 -1.59 14.33 -10.85
CA ILE A 97 -1.47 12.90 -10.60
C ILE A 97 -2.86 12.27 -10.47
N ASP A 98 -3.78 12.91 -9.76
CA ASP A 98 -5.19 12.48 -9.74
C ASP A 98 -5.78 12.49 -11.15
N GLY A 99 -5.55 13.54 -11.94
CA GLY A 99 -5.97 13.61 -13.35
C GLY A 99 -5.51 12.41 -14.17
N LYS A 100 -4.21 12.06 -14.11
CA LYS A 100 -3.67 10.86 -14.76
C LYS A 100 -4.36 9.56 -14.31
N LEU A 101 -4.63 9.42 -13.01
CA LEU A 101 -5.36 8.28 -12.48
C LEU A 101 -6.83 8.28 -12.94
N GLN A 102 -7.47 9.45 -13.05
CA GLN A 102 -8.82 9.59 -13.58
C GLN A 102 -8.91 9.29 -15.08
N GLU A 103 -7.83 9.31 -15.84
CA GLU A 103 -7.84 8.89 -17.26
C GLU A 103 -7.73 7.37 -17.40
N MET A 104 -7.19 6.67 -16.40
CA MET A 104 -7.06 5.21 -16.43
C MET A 104 -8.41 4.49 -16.37
N THR A 105 -8.45 3.32 -16.99
CA THR A 105 -9.61 2.42 -16.94
C THR A 105 -9.77 1.84 -15.53
N ILE A 106 -11.00 1.56 -15.13
CA ILE A 106 -11.29 0.96 -13.81
C ILE A 106 -10.55 -0.38 -13.60
N PRO A 107 -10.45 -1.28 -14.60
CA PRO A 107 -9.66 -2.49 -14.48
C PRO A 107 -8.18 -2.24 -14.19
N ASN A 108 -7.55 -1.27 -14.85
CA ASN A 108 -6.15 -0.90 -14.61
C ASN A 108 -5.96 -0.36 -13.19
N LEU A 109 -6.85 0.54 -12.76
CA LEU A 109 -6.83 1.08 -11.39
C LEU A 109 -7.01 -0.02 -10.34
N LYS A 110 -7.87 -1.01 -10.59
CA LYS A 110 -8.03 -2.17 -9.71
C LYS A 110 -6.78 -3.02 -9.65
N LEU A 111 -6.11 -3.24 -10.79
CA LEU A 111 -4.88 -4.01 -10.84
C LEU A 111 -3.77 -3.30 -10.05
N ILE A 112 -3.59 -1.98 -10.26
CA ILE A 112 -2.66 -1.17 -9.47
C ILE A 112 -3.00 -1.28 -7.98
N ALA A 113 -4.26 -1.03 -7.60
CA ALA A 113 -4.66 -1.11 -6.20
C ALA A 113 -4.42 -2.50 -5.58
N HIS A 114 -4.65 -3.56 -6.36
CA HIS A 114 -4.37 -4.93 -5.96
C HIS A 114 -2.87 -5.16 -5.71
N GLU A 115 -2.01 -4.76 -6.64
CA GLU A 115 -0.55 -4.91 -6.50
C GLU A 115 0.02 -4.09 -5.34
N LEU A 116 -0.62 -2.95 -5.01
CA LEU A 116 -0.29 -2.13 -3.83
C LEU A 116 -0.85 -2.65 -2.49
N GLY A 117 -1.57 -3.79 -2.52
CA GLY A 117 -2.14 -4.39 -1.31
C GLY A 117 -3.32 -3.60 -0.73
N LEU A 118 -3.99 -2.77 -1.53
CA LEU A 118 -5.19 -2.06 -1.09
C LEU A 118 -6.39 -3.01 -1.00
N THR A 119 -7.11 -2.96 0.11
CA THR A 119 -8.31 -3.77 0.36
C THR A 119 -9.53 -2.86 0.50
N PHE A 120 -10.64 -3.24 -0.15
CA PHE A 120 -11.89 -2.47 -0.13
C PHE A 120 -13.04 -3.35 0.39
N LYS A 121 -13.95 -2.77 1.18
CA LYS A 121 -15.11 -3.48 1.78
C LYS A 121 -16.20 -3.88 0.77
N GLY A 122 -16.05 -3.54 -0.51
CA GLY A 122 -17.02 -3.81 -1.58
C GLY A 122 -16.44 -3.45 -2.95
N LYS A 123 -17.28 -3.42 -4.00
CA LYS A 123 -16.85 -3.00 -5.34
C LYS A 123 -16.45 -1.52 -5.31
N PRO A 124 -15.16 -1.18 -5.42
CA PRO A 124 -14.74 0.19 -5.27
C PRO A 124 -15.14 1.01 -6.49
N SER A 125 -15.56 2.26 -6.25
CA SER A 125 -15.73 3.25 -7.31
C SER A 125 -14.38 3.73 -7.83
N LYS A 126 -14.36 4.35 -9.01
CA LYS A 126 -13.13 4.94 -9.59
C LYS A 126 -12.48 5.93 -8.63
N LYS A 127 -13.29 6.81 -8.01
CA LYS A 127 -12.82 7.78 -7.00
C LYS A 127 -12.15 7.11 -5.80
N ILE A 128 -12.72 6.00 -5.30
CA ILE A 128 -12.15 5.25 -4.18
C ILE A 128 -10.82 4.60 -4.57
N LEU A 129 -10.70 4.09 -5.80
CA LEU A 129 -9.46 3.52 -6.31
C LEU A 129 -8.35 4.59 -6.41
N CYS A 130 -8.64 5.72 -7.06
CA CYS A 130 -7.67 6.82 -7.20
C CYS A 130 -7.23 7.35 -5.83
N SER A 131 -8.18 7.59 -4.92
CA SER A 131 -7.88 8.05 -3.56
C SER A 131 -7.03 7.05 -2.78
N GLY A 132 -7.28 5.74 -2.92
CA GLY A 132 -6.46 4.70 -2.29
C GLY A 132 -5.03 4.67 -2.84
N ILE A 133 -4.86 4.79 -4.15
CA ILE A 133 -3.54 4.81 -4.82
C ILE A 133 -2.77 6.07 -4.40
N MET A 134 -3.41 7.24 -4.39
CA MET A 134 -2.82 8.48 -3.89
C MET A 134 -2.41 8.38 -2.41
N GLY A 135 -3.21 7.71 -1.58
CA GLY A 135 -2.86 7.44 -0.19
C GLY A 135 -1.53 6.68 -0.07
N ARG A 136 -1.35 5.63 -0.89
CA ARG A 136 -0.06 4.89 -0.94
C ARG A 136 1.10 5.75 -1.45
N LEU A 137 0.88 6.65 -2.40
CA LEU A 137 1.92 7.59 -2.85
C LEU A 137 2.35 8.52 -1.71
N ASN A 138 1.38 9.05 -0.95
CA ASN A 138 1.66 9.89 0.21
C ASN A 138 2.45 9.14 1.29
N GLU A 139 2.02 7.93 1.65
CA GLU A 139 2.73 7.06 2.59
C GLU A 139 4.18 6.81 2.14
N ARG A 140 4.39 6.42 0.88
CA ARG A 140 5.75 6.21 0.33
C ARG A 140 6.60 7.47 0.42
N SER A 141 6.03 8.63 0.13
CA SER A 141 6.73 9.91 0.25
C SER A 141 7.15 10.20 1.69
N MET A 142 6.26 10.01 2.66
CA MET A 142 6.57 10.19 4.08
C MET A 142 7.69 9.26 4.54
N LEU A 143 7.64 7.98 4.13
CA LEU A 143 8.69 7.01 4.46
C LEU A 143 10.04 7.37 3.81
N SER A 144 10.04 7.84 2.56
CA SER A 144 11.27 8.23 1.86
C SER A 144 11.97 9.45 2.44
N LYS A 145 11.24 10.33 3.16
CA LYS A 145 11.81 11.51 3.81
C LYS A 145 12.47 11.19 5.16
N ASN A 146 12.09 10.08 5.79
CA ASN A 146 12.54 9.70 7.14
C ASN A 146 13.75 8.75 7.16
N VAL A 147 14.45 8.58 6.04
CA VAL A 147 15.59 7.65 5.90
C VAL A 147 16.81 8.06 6.76
N ASN A 148 16.86 9.29 7.27
CA ASN A 148 18.00 9.84 8.01
C ASN A 148 17.95 9.72 9.56
N ILE A 149 16.97 9.02 10.15
CA ILE A 149 16.90 8.92 11.62
C ILE A 149 17.90 7.88 12.19
N THR A 150 18.41 6.96 11.38
CA THR A 150 19.43 5.97 11.77
C THR A 150 20.70 6.10 10.94
N SER A 151 21.36 7.27 10.98
CA SER A 151 22.80 7.30 10.67
C SER A 151 23.57 6.70 11.86
N PRO A 152 24.55 5.80 11.66
CA PRO A 152 25.34 5.28 12.76
C PRO A 152 26.08 6.47 13.41
N MET A 153 25.98 6.59 14.74
CA MET A 153 26.85 7.47 15.52
C MET A 153 28.29 7.18 15.10
N THR A 154 28.89 8.08 14.32
CA THR A 154 30.33 8.07 14.08
C THR A 154 31.00 8.14 15.44
N GLU A 155 31.66 7.04 15.82
CA GLU A 155 32.50 6.96 16.99
C GLU A 155 33.50 8.12 16.95
N VAL A 156 33.35 9.05 17.89
CA VAL A 156 34.34 10.08 18.15
C VAL A 156 35.56 9.37 18.73
N LYS A 157 36.55 9.09 17.88
CA LYS A 157 37.91 8.81 18.36
C LYS A 157 38.39 10.05 19.11
N LYS A 158 38.54 9.91 20.43
CA LYS A 158 39.35 10.82 21.23
C LYS A 158 40.80 10.39 21.08
N ASP A 159 41.60 11.29 20.51
CA ASP A 159 43.05 11.33 20.71
C ASP A 159 43.36 11.88 22.12
#